data_AF-A0A9D9BRJ5-F1
#
_entry.id   AF-A0A9D9BRJ5-F1
#
_cell.length_a   1.000
_cell.length_b   1.000
_cell.length_c   1.000
_cell.angle_alpha   90.00
_cell.angle_beta   90.00
_cell.angle_gamma   90.00
#
_symmetry.space_group_name_H-M   'P 1'
#
loop_
_entity.id
_entity.type
_entity.pdbx_description
1 polymer ?
#
loop_
_entity_poly.entity_id
_entity_poly.type
_entity_poly.pdbx_seq_one_letter_code
_entity_poly.pdbx_strand_id
1 'polypeptide(L)'
;MDDVLIKLMLLIVPAVFTVLVITLSPVLEAKKFKNRLLGTSLTVIINHFDEDYNEIELYRTEGTIEDIADGVVAIKRKTQPNFKIPFVRSDFLDSKSSKARDRFTSVVYVDSERDFDPNHGIFIDVN
;
A
#
# COMPACT_ATOMS: atom_id res chain seq x y z
N MET A 1 51.17 16.42 1.27
CA MET A 1 49.80 16.95 1.24
C MET A 1 48.80 15.84 0.89
N ASP A 2 49.23 14.86 0.08
CA ASP A 2 48.37 13.78 -0.43
C ASP A 2 47.91 12.77 0.63
N ASP A 3 48.73 12.45 1.62
CA ASP A 3 48.39 11.47 2.67
C ASP A 3 47.22 11.92 3.57
N VAL A 4 47.11 13.23 3.83
CA VAL A 4 45.97 13.81 4.57
C VAL A 4 44.71 13.76 3.73
N LEU A 5 44.83 14.02 2.42
CA LEU A 5 43.72 13.99 1.46
C LEU A 5 43.16 12.56 1.30
N ILE A 6 44.04 11.55 1.24
CA ILE A 6 43.67 10.14 1.16
C ILE A 6 42.96 9.68 2.44
N LYS A 7 43.50 10.05 3.62
CA LYS A 7 42.86 9.74 4.92
C LYS A 7 41.50 10.40 5.07
N LEU A 8 41.36 11.64 4.60
CA LEU A 8 40.09 12.36 4.59
C LEU A 8 39.07 11.69 3.64
N MET A 9 39.49 11.29 2.43
CA MET A 9 38.67 10.53 1.49
C MET A 9 38.20 9.19 2.08
N LEU A 10 39.09 8.46 2.75
CA LEU A 10 38.77 7.21 3.45
C LEU A 10 37.74 7.37 4.56
N LEU A 11 37.58 8.57 5.12
CA LEU A 11 36.57 8.87 6.12
C LEU A 11 35.24 9.32 5.48
N ILE A 12 35.32 10.18 4.45
CA ILE A 12 34.15 10.77 3.79
C ILE A 12 33.40 9.74 2.96
N VAL A 13 34.11 8.90 2.18
CA VAL A 13 33.48 7.95 1.25
C VAL A 13 32.55 6.95 1.98
N PRO A 14 32.97 6.28 3.08
CA PRO A 14 32.07 5.40 3.83
C PRO A 14 30.89 6.13 4.48
N ALA A 15 31.09 7.36 4.96
CA ALA A 15 30.05 8.17 5.56
C ALA A 15 28.97 8.56 4.53
N VAL A 16 29.39 9.07 3.36
CA VAL A 16 28.50 9.40 2.25
C VAL A 16 27.74 8.16 1.76
N PHE A 17 28.44 7.02 1.63
CA PHE A 17 27.82 5.76 1.24
C PHE A 17 26.77 5.30 2.25
N THR A 18 27.06 5.41 3.55
CA THR A 18 26.14 5.04 4.63
C THR A 18 24.89 5.92 4.61
N VAL A 19 25.05 7.25 4.46
CA VAL A 19 23.91 8.18 4.34
C VAL A 19 23.08 7.87 3.09
N LEU A 20 23.71 7.58 1.95
CA LEU A 20 23.02 7.15 0.73
C LEU A 20 22.23 5.86 0.94
N VAL A 21 22.81 4.84 1.57
CA VAL A 21 22.11 3.58 1.83
C VAL A 21 20.91 3.79 2.76
N ILE A 22 21.08 4.55 3.85
CA ILE A 22 20.00 4.82 4.80
C ILE A 22 18.85 5.60 4.12
N THR A 23 19.17 6.54 3.23
CA THR A 23 18.17 7.34 2.53
C THR A 23 17.49 6.60 1.36
N LEU A 24 18.22 5.76 0.63
CA LEU A 24 17.71 5.02 -0.53
C LEU A 24 16.99 3.72 -0.17
N SER A 25 17.37 3.05 0.94
CA SER A 25 16.78 1.76 1.33
C SER A 25 15.26 1.82 1.48
N PRO A 26 14.66 2.82 2.17
CA PRO A 26 13.21 2.93 2.31
C PRO A 26 12.49 3.07 0.97
N VAL A 27 13.06 3.83 0.04
CA VAL A 27 12.50 4.04 -1.31
C VAL A 27 12.54 2.75 -2.11
N LEU A 28 13.66 2.02 -2.04
CA LEU A 28 13.82 0.72 -2.70
C LEU A 28 12.87 -0.32 -2.12
N GLU A 29 12.67 -0.34 -0.80
CA GLU A 29 11.71 -1.22 -0.14
C GLU A 29 10.27 -0.91 -0.52
N ALA A 30 9.88 0.37 -0.56
CA ALA A 30 8.56 0.79 -1.00
C ALA A 30 8.30 0.36 -2.46
N LYS A 31 9.28 0.54 -3.34
CA LYS A 31 9.18 0.11 -4.75
C LYS A 31 9.10 -1.41 -4.88
N LYS A 32 9.91 -2.16 -4.13
CA LYS A 32 9.83 -3.63 -4.07
C LYS A 32 8.47 -4.11 -3.58
N PHE A 33 7.89 -3.46 -2.58
CA PHE A 33 6.57 -3.79 -2.07
C PHE A 33 5.47 -3.53 -3.10
N LYS A 34 5.46 -2.35 -3.76
CA LYS A 34 4.54 -2.05 -4.86
C LYS A 34 4.63 -3.10 -5.98
N ASN A 35 5.84 -3.43 -6.41
CA ASN A 35 6.05 -4.44 -7.45
C ASN A 35 5.59 -5.85 -7.03
N ARG A 36 5.60 -6.16 -5.72
CA ARG A 36 5.09 -7.43 -5.20
C ARG A 36 3.56 -7.50 -5.17
N LEU A 37 2.89 -6.35 -5.06
CA LEU A 37 1.43 -6.26 -5.03
C LEU A 37 0.83 -6.35 -6.44
N LEU A 38 1.45 -5.72 -7.44
CA LEU A 38 0.97 -5.74 -8.82
C LEU A 38 0.77 -7.18 -9.34
N GLY A 39 -0.39 -7.44 -9.93
CA GLY A 39 -0.75 -8.75 -10.48
C GLY A 39 -1.10 -9.82 -9.44
N THR A 40 -1.16 -9.47 -8.15
CA THR A 40 -1.58 -10.40 -7.09
C THR A 40 -3.06 -10.23 -6.74
N SER A 41 -3.68 -11.27 -6.19
CA SER A 41 -5.06 -11.18 -5.72
C SER A 41 -5.13 -10.49 -4.36
N LEU A 42 -6.16 -9.67 -4.21
CA LEU A 42 -6.42 -8.83 -3.06
C LEU A 42 -7.90 -8.95 -2.70
N THR A 43 -8.15 -9.29 -1.43
CA THR A 43 -9.46 -9.08 -0.80
C THR A 43 -9.49 -7.67 -0.21
N VAL A 44 -10.53 -6.91 -0.50
CA VAL A 44 -10.80 -5.62 0.15
C VAL A 44 -12.03 -5.76 1.01
N ILE A 45 -11.92 -5.29 2.25
CA ILE A 45 -13.01 -5.21 3.22
C ILE A 45 -13.15 -3.74 3.59
N ILE A 46 -14.36 -3.19 3.41
CA ILE A 46 -14.69 -1.81 3.76
C ILE A 46 -15.58 -1.84 5.00
N ASN A 47 -15.11 -1.17 6.04
CA ASN A 47 -15.76 -1.10 7.33
C ASN A 47 -16.13 0.33 7.71
N HIS A 48 -17.13 0.45 8.58
CA HIS A 48 -17.55 1.69 9.21
C HIS A 48 -17.78 1.46 10.70
N PHE A 49 -17.64 2.51 11.52
CA PHE A 49 -17.96 2.45 12.94
C PHE A 49 -19.34 3.07 13.17
N ASP A 50 -20.25 2.32 13.81
CA ASP A 50 -21.54 2.87 14.22
C ASP A 50 -21.40 3.93 15.34
N GLU A 51 -22.53 4.50 15.75
CA GLU A 51 -22.59 5.50 16.84
C GLU A 51 -22.04 4.96 18.18
N ASP A 52 -22.01 3.64 18.35
CA ASP A 52 -21.52 2.93 19.53
C ASP A 52 -20.06 2.44 19.37
N TYR A 53 -19.36 2.88 18.32
CA TYR A 53 -18.00 2.47 17.95
C TYR A 53 -17.83 0.97 17.65
N ASN A 54 -18.89 0.28 17.23
CA ASN A 54 -18.80 -1.08 16.74
C ASN A 54 -18.41 -1.10 15.26
N GLU A 55 -17.50 -2.00 14.91
CA GLU A 55 -17.08 -2.24 13.54
C GLU A 55 -18.17 -2.98 12.75
N ILE A 56 -18.61 -2.39 11.64
CA ILE A 56 -19.60 -2.95 10.72
C ILE A 56 -18.95 -3.11 9.34
N GLU A 57 -18.99 -4.34 8.79
CA GLU A 57 -18.58 -4.61 7.41
C GLU A 57 -19.65 -4.09 6.44
N LEU A 58 -19.33 -3.06 5.68
CA LEU A 58 -20.20 -2.49 4.65
C LEU A 58 -20.09 -3.24 3.33
N TYR A 59 -18.87 -3.65 2.96
CA TYR A 59 -18.63 -4.26 1.67
C TYR A 59 -17.37 -5.12 1.65
N ARG A 60 -17.42 -6.18 0.85
CA ARG A 60 -16.29 -7.06 0.59
C ARG A 60 -16.18 -7.35 -0.89
N THR A 61 -14.98 -7.23 -1.43
CA THR A 61 -14.71 -7.58 -2.82
C THR A 61 -13.34 -8.21 -3.00
N GLU A 62 -13.20 -9.01 -4.04
CA GLU A 62 -11.97 -9.70 -4.40
C GLU A 62 -11.63 -9.37 -5.84
N GLY A 63 -10.34 -9.16 -6.11
CA GLY A 63 -9.87 -8.96 -7.47
C GLY A 63 -8.35 -9.01 -7.55
N THR A 64 -7.83 -8.64 -8.72
CA THR A 64 -6.39 -8.59 -8.98
C THR A 64 -5.93 -7.15 -9.02
N ILE A 65 -4.85 -6.84 -8.31
CA ILE A 65 -4.26 -5.50 -8.35
C ILE A 65 -3.71 -5.25 -9.76
N GLU A 66 -4.33 -4.31 -10.48
CA GLU A 66 -3.96 -3.95 -11.86
C GLU A 66 -2.98 -2.78 -11.88
N ASP A 67 -3.19 -1.79 -11.00
CA ASP A 67 -2.35 -0.59 -10.94
C ASP A 67 -2.25 0.00 -9.53
N ILE A 68 -1.14 0.70 -9.25
CA ILE A 68 -0.89 1.46 -8.02
C ILE A 68 -0.27 2.80 -8.40
N ALA A 69 -1.11 3.82 -8.57
CA ALA A 69 -0.71 5.16 -8.98
C ALA A 69 -1.42 6.22 -8.12
N ASP A 70 -0.79 7.38 -7.94
CA ASP A 70 -1.40 8.56 -7.30
C ASP A 70 -2.02 8.30 -5.92
N GLY A 71 -1.42 7.41 -5.12
CA GLY A 71 -1.92 7.07 -3.80
C GLY A 71 -3.16 6.16 -3.79
N VAL A 72 -3.48 5.54 -4.94
CA VAL A 72 -4.64 4.66 -5.12
C VAL A 72 -4.19 3.29 -5.61
N VAL A 73 -4.89 2.25 -5.18
CA VAL A 73 -4.80 0.90 -5.74
C VAL A 73 -6.04 0.63 -6.57
N ALA A 74 -5.83 0.31 -7.86
CA ALA A 74 -6.88 -0.14 -8.75
C ALA A 74 -6.91 -1.67 -8.81
N ILE A 75 -8.08 -2.22 -8.54
CA ILE A 75 -8.31 -3.66 -8.48
C ILE A 75 -9.28 -4.03 -9.58
N LYS A 76 -8.84 -4.93 -10.45
CA LYS A 76 -9.64 -5.51 -11.51
C LYS A 76 -10.48 -6.64 -10.96
N ARG A 77 -11.79 -6.50 -11.05
CA ARG A 77 -12.77 -7.53 -10.67
C ARG A 77 -13.22 -8.30 -11.90
N LYS A 78 -13.57 -9.57 -11.74
CA LYS A 78 -13.88 -10.46 -12.89
C LYS A 78 -15.09 -10.02 -13.71
N THR A 79 -16.12 -9.52 -13.06
CA THR A 79 -17.44 -9.24 -13.66
C THR A 79 -17.94 -7.82 -13.36
N GLN A 80 -17.09 -6.98 -12.79
CA GLN A 80 -17.44 -5.65 -12.29
C GLN A 80 -16.38 -4.63 -12.72
N PRO A 81 -16.72 -3.32 -12.72
CA PRO A 81 -15.76 -2.26 -13.01
C PRO A 81 -14.55 -2.30 -12.07
N ASN A 82 -13.46 -1.66 -12.49
CA ASN A 82 -12.28 -1.51 -11.66
C ASN A 82 -12.63 -0.78 -10.36
N PHE A 83 -12.22 -1.39 -9.25
CA PHE A 83 -12.50 -0.91 -7.90
C PHE A 83 -11.26 -0.19 -7.37
N LYS A 84 -11.44 1.01 -6.81
CA LYS A 84 -10.33 1.84 -6.35
C LYS A 84 -10.36 2.03 -4.84
N ILE A 85 -9.22 1.89 -4.19
CA ILE A 85 -9.05 2.19 -2.76
C ILE A 85 -7.77 3.01 -2.52
N PRO A 86 -7.71 3.79 -1.43
CA PRO A 86 -6.47 4.42 -1.00
C PRO A 86 -5.34 3.40 -0.80
N PHE A 87 -4.13 3.77 -1.20
CA PHE A 87 -2.93 2.98 -0.96
C PHE A 87 -2.29 3.40 0.35
N VAL A 88 -2.62 2.70 1.43
CA VAL A 88 -1.94 2.81 2.71
C VAL A 88 -1.26 1.48 3.03
N ARG A 89 0.08 1.47 3.11
CA ARG A 89 0.86 0.24 3.24
C ARG A 89 0.50 -0.59 4.48
N SER A 90 0.09 0.06 5.58
CA SER A 90 -0.33 -0.61 6.82
C SER A 90 -1.53 -1.52 6.65
N ASP A 91 -2.38 -1.23 5.67
CA ASP A 91 -3.68 -1.88 5.54
C ASP A 91 -3.55 -3.21 4.80
N PHE A 92 -2.46 -3.39 4.05
CA PHE A 92 -2.16 -4.60 3.30
C PHE A 92 -1.50 -5.65 4.19
N LEU A 93 -2.31 -6.62 4.63
CA LEU A 93 -1.86 -7.76 5.40
C LEU A 93 -1.56 -8.94 4.47
N ASP A 94 -0.37 -9.55 4.60
CA ASP A 94 -0.06 -10.85 3.99
C ASP A 94 -1.02 -11.88 4.60
N SER A 95 -1.90 -12.47 3.78
CA SER A 95 -2.91 -13.44 4.20
C SER A 95 -2.28 -14.82 4.48
N LYS A 96 -1.32 -14.91 5.41
CA LYS A 96 -0.76 -16.20 5.84
C LYS A 96 -1.71 -17.01 6.73
N SER A 97 -2.81 -16.42 7.20
CA SER A 97 -3.59 -16.93 8.33
C SER A 97 -5.11 -17.06 8.09
N SER A 98 -5.62 -16.77 6.90
CA SER A 98 -7.06 -16.85 6.64
C SER A 98 -7.30 -17.86 5.52
N LYS A 99 -8.36 -18.65 5.61
CA LYS A 99 -8.80 -19.62 4.59
C LYS A 99 -9.18 -18.97 3.24
N ALA A 100 -8.84 -17.71 3.02
CA ALA A 100 -8.96 -16.99 1.77
C ALA A 100 -7.90 -17.50 0.78
N ARG A 101 -8.29 -17.71 -0.49
CA ARG A 101 -7.37 -18.07 -1.57
C ARG A 101 -6.42 -16.95 -1.97
N ASP A 102 -6.61 -15.77 -1.39
CA ASP A 102 -5.91 -14.56 -1.80
C ASP A 102 -4.57 -14.37 -1.11
N ARG A 103 -3.68 -13.61 -1.74
CA ARG A 103 -2.31 -13.35 -1.26
C ARG A 103 -2.21 -12.17 -0.30
N PHE A 104 -3.16 -11.24 -0.40
CA PHE A 104 -3.25 -10.05 0.44
C PHE A 104 -4.69 -9.76 0.83
N THR A 105 -4.86 -9.12 1.99
CA THR A 105 -6.13 -8.53 2.42
C THR A 105 -5.88 -7.08 2.80
N SER A 106 -6.75 -6.16 2.34
CA SER A 106 -6.77 -4.76 2.75
C SER A 106 -8.08 -4.45 3.47
N VAL A 107 -7.97 -3.91 4.68
CA VAL A 107 -9.13 -3.45 5.47
C VAL A 107 -9.10 -1.93 5.45
N VAL A 108 -10.16 -1.31 4.92
CA VAL A 108 -10.27 0.14 4.78
C VAL A 108 -11.47 0.63 5.57
N TYR A 109 -11.29 1.70 6.33
CA TYR A 109 -12.36 2.32 7.11
C TYR A 109 -12.86 3.57 6.40
N VAL A 110 -14.17 3.75 6.37
CA VAL A 110 -14.83 4.97 5.86
C VAL A 110 -15.62 5.65 6.97
N ASP A 111 -15.56 6.98 6.98
CA ASP A 111 -16.27 7.81 7.97
C ASP A 111 -17.77 7.85 7.67
N SER A 112 -18.15 7.78 6.39
CA SER A 112 -19.55 7.71 5.95
C SER A 112 -19.74 6.68 4.83
N GLU A 113 -20.91 6.03 4.80
CA GLU A 113 -21.33 5.23 3.65
C GLU A 113 -21.32 6.01 2.33
N ARG A 114 -21.43 7.34 2.39
CA ARG A 114 -21.39 8.22 1.20
C ARG A 114 -20.01 8.28 0.54
N ASP A 115 -18.96 7.96 1.28
CA ASP A 115 -17.58 8.00 0.78
C ASP A 115 -17.24 6.74 -0.02
N PHE A 116 -18.22 5.83 -0.18
CA PHE A 116 -18.06 4.54 -0.80
C PHE A 116 -19.13 4.26 -1.87
N ASP A 117 -18.68 3.79 -3.03
CA ASP A 117 -19.51 3.23 -4.10
C ASP A 117 -19.12 1.76 -4.35
N PRO A 118 -20.05 0.79 -4.20
CA PRO A 118 -19.79 -0.62 -4.51
C PRO A 118 -19.22 -0.90 -5.91
N ASN A 119 -19.48 -0.03 -6.88
CA ASN A 119 -19.04 -0.21 -8.26
C ASN A 119 -17.69 0.46 -8.56
N HIS A 120 -17.35 1.55 -7.88
CA HIS A 120 -16.15 2.33 -8.19
C HIS A 120 -15.10 2.33 -7.07
N GLY A 121 -15.49 1.96 -5.84
CA GLY A 121 -14.65 1.95 -4.66
C GLY A 121 -14.86 3.19 -3.80
N ILE A 122 -13.79 3.64 -3.15
CA ILE A 122 -13.82 4.78 -2.24
C ILE A 122 -13.59 6.06 -3.04
N PHE A 123 -14.38 7.09 -2.78
CA PHE A 123 -14.17 8.43 -3.35
C PHE A 123 -12.98 9.07 -2.64
N ILE A 124 -11.91 9.31 -3.39
CA ILE A 124 -10.67 9.89 -2.85
C ILE A 124 -10.63 11.32 -3.35
N ASP A 125 -10.92 12.29 -2.47
CA ASP A 125 -10.56 13.69 -2.70
C ASP A 125 -9.04 13.78 -2.55
N VAL A 126 -8.33 13.70 -3.68
CA VAL A 126 -6.89 13.88 -3.73
C VAL A 126 -6.61 15.38 -3.61
N ASN A 127 -6.37 15.86 -2.38
CA ASN A 127 -5.84 17.21 -2.11
C ASN A 127 -4.35 17.31 -2.42
#